data_AF-A0A2G6FQB9-F1
#
_entry.id   AF-A0A2G6FQB9-F1
#
_cell.length_a   1.000
_cell.length_b   1.000
_cell.length_c   1.000
_cell.angle_alpha   90.00
_cell.angle_beta   90.00
_cell.angle_gamma   90.00
#
_symmetry.space_group_name_H-M   'P 1'
#
loop_
_entity.id
_entity.type
_entity.pdbx_description
1 polymer ?
#
loop_
_entity_poly.entity_id
_entity_poly.type
_entity_poly.pdbx_seq_one_letter_code
_entity_poly.pdbx_strand_id
1 'polypeptide(L)'
;MTGNQLFLLNFCCGGNYETPLIPTIIILAAVAPLLGLFGTVSGMVETFRAIGLYGMGNAQAMASGIREAMITTQAGLLVAIPGIFIGHVLRKRANTIQHDLLVFQRGITQWLEKGDEV
;
A
#
# COMPACT_ATOMS: atom_id res chain seq x y z
N MET A 1 16.69 -6.41 35.58
CA MET A 1 16.78 -5.22 34.70
C MET A 1 17.32 -5.60 33.32
N THR A 2 16.63 -6.48 32.58
CA THR A 2 17.12 -7.02 31.29
C THR A 2 15.99 -7.38 30.31
N GLY A 3 14.80 -6.80 30.46
CA GLY A 3 13.67 -7.03 29.55
C GLY A 3 13.54 -6.04 28.39
N ASN A 4 14.13 -4.85 28.49
CA ASN A 4 13.85 -3.74 27.55
C ASN A 4 14.91 -3.57 26.44
N GLN A 5 16.06 -4.25 26.54
CA GLN A 5 17.13 -4.20 25.52
C GLN A 5 16.90 -5.20 24.38
N LEU A 6 16.17 -6.30 24.61
CA LEU A 6 15.84 -7.29 23.57
C LEU A 6 14.74 -6.80 22.61
N PHE A 7 13.87 -5.90 23.08
CA PHE A 7 12.78 -5.32 22.28
C PHE A 7 13.33 -4.29 21.27
N LEU A 8 14.36 -3.51 21.65
CA LEU A 8 15.00 -2.56 20.73
C LEU A 8 15.87 -3.24 19.66
N LEU A 9 16.49 -4.39 19.94
CA LEU A 9 17.26 -5.12 18.92
C LEU A 9 16.37 -5.76 17.85
N ASN A 10 15.17 -6.25 18.21
CA ASN A 10 14.19 -6.73 17.23
C ASN A 10 13.57 -5.59 16.40
N PHE A 11 13.44 -4.38 16.97
CA PHE A 11 12.89 -3.23 16.25
C PHE A 11 13.93 -2.54 15.34
N CYS A 12 15.20 -2.47 15.76
CA CYS A 12 16.26 -1.85 14.95
C CYS A 12 16.86 -2.78 13.88
N CYS A 13 16.88 -4.10 14.11
CA CYS A 13 17.34 -5.09 13.13
C CYS A 13 16.20 -5.68 12.26
N GLY A 14 15.04 -5.02 12.26
CA GLY A 14 13.92 -5.28 11.33
C GLY A 14 13.79 -4.17 10.26
N GLY A 15 14.82 -3.35 10.12
CA GLY A 15 14.84 -2.12 9.33
C GLY A 15 14.84 -2.36 7.82
N ASN A 16 13.67 -2.26 7.21
CA ASN A 16 13.50 -2.13 5.75
C ASN A 16 13.76 -0.67 5.30
N TYR A 17 14.87 -0.03 5.68
CA TYR A 17 15.10 1.41 5.46
C TYR A 17 16.03 1.79 4.29
N GLU A 18 16.37 0.86 3.39
CA GLU A 18 17.28 1.18 2.26
C GLU A 18 16.59 1.34 0.89
N THR A 19 15.27 1.08 0.77
CA THR A 19 14.54 1.31 -0.49
C THR A 19 13.24 2.09 -0.26
N PRO A 20 13.27 3.44 -0.27
CA PRO A 20 12.05 4.24 -0.10
C PRO A 20 11.02 4.00 -1.21
N LEU A 21 11.40 3.34 -2.31
CA LEU A 21 10.56 3.17 -3.49
C LEU A 21 9.47 2.11 -3.32
N ILE A 22 9.77 0.97 -2.65
CA ILE A 22 8.83 -0.14 -2.49
C ILE A 22 7.61 0.21 -1.62
N PRO A 23 7.76 0.77 -0.40
CA PRO A 23 6.61 1.11 0.44
C PRO A 23 5.75 2.22 -0.18
N THR A 24 6.37 3.17 -0.87
CA THR A 24 5.66 4.30 -1.51
C THR A 24 4.68 3.83 -2.58
N ILE A 25 5.06 2.89 -3.44
CA ILE A 25 4.17 2.34 -4.48
C ILE A 25 2.95 1.63 -3.87
N ILE A 26 3.15 0.88 -2.78
CA ILE A 26 2.07 0.18 -2.08
C ILE A 26 1.09 1.18 -1.46
N ILE A 27 1.60 2.26 -0.86
CA ILE A 27 0.77 3.33 -0.29
C ILE A 27 -0.02 4.03 -1.40
N LEU A 28 0.62 4.40 -2.51
CA LEU A 28 -0.07 5.03 -3.65
C LEU A 28 -1.17 4.13 -4.22
N ALA A 29 -0.90 2.83 -4.34
CA ALA A 29 -1.88 1.85 -4.79
C ALA A 29 -3.04 1.68 -3.79
N ALA A 30 -2.78 1.80 -2.49
CA ALA A 30 -3.81 1.78 -1.45
C ALA A 30 -4.65 3.06 -1.39
N VAL A 31 -4.09 4.21 -1.80
CA VAL A 31 -4.81 5.49 -1.87
C VAL A 31 -5.67 5.59 -3.15
N ALA A 32 -5.32 4.89 -4.23
CA ALA A 32 -6.07 4.95 -5.50
C ALA A 32 -7.59 4.62 -5.39
N PRO A 33 -8.04 3.59 -4.63
CA PRO A 33 -9.46 3.34 -4.40
C PRO A 33 -10.15 4.44 -3.60
N LEU A 34 -9.44 5.06 -2.65
CA LEU A 34 -9.97 6.15 -1.84
C LEU A 34 -10.23 7.39 -2.71
N LEU A 35 -9.36 7.65 -3.69
CA LEU A 35 -9.59 8.68 -4.70
C LEU A 35 -10.77 8.35 -5.62
N GLY A 36 -10.96 7.09 -5.99
CA GLY A 36 -12.13 6.63 -6.73
C GLY A 36 -13.44 6.87 -5.96
N LEU A 37 -13.43 6.59 -4.65
CA LEU A 37 -14.56 6.90 -3.75
C LEU A 37 -14.82 8.41 -3.66
N PHE A 38 -13.79 9.24 -3.63
CA PHE A 38 -13.97 10.70 -3.68
C PHE A 38 -14.64 11.14 -5.00
N GLY A 39 -14.29 10.51 -6.12
CA GLY A 39 -14.94 10.74 -7.42
C GLY A 39 -16.44 10.42 -7.41
N THR A 40 -16.87 9.39 -6.68
CA THR A 40 -18.31 9.07 -6.56
C THR A 40 -19.08 10.15 -5.81
N VAL A 41 -18.48 10.74 -4.77
CA VAL A 41 -19.07 11.86 -4.03
C VAL A 41 -19.22 13.06 -4.96
N SER A 42 -18.20 13.37 -5.77
CA SER A 42 -18.27 14.46 -6.74
C SER A 42 -19.38 14.27 -7.79
N GLY A 43 -19.50 13.07 -8.38
CA GLY A 43 -20.55 12.76 -9.36
C GLY A 43 -21.98 12.79 -8.77
N MET A 44 -22.12 12.40 -7.50
CA MET A 44 -23.40 12.50 -6.78
C MET A 44 -23.75 13.95 -6.43
N VAL A 45 -22.77 14.80 -6.12
CA VAL A 45 -23.00 16.25 -5.94
C VAL A 45 -23.55 16.87 -7.23
N GLU A 46 -23.01 16.51 -8.39
CA GLU A 46 -23.51 17.00 -9.67
C GLU A 46 -24.95 16.51 -9.95
N THR A 47 -25.25 15.28 -9.57
CA THR A 47 -26.61 14.72 -9.65
C THR A 47 -27.60 15.53 -8.79
N PHE A 48 -27.24 15.88 -7.55
CA PHE A 48 -28.07 16.72 -6.70
C PHE A 48 -28.21 18.15 -7.22
N ARG A 49 -27.16 18.71 -7.82
CA ARG A 49 -27.21 20.03 -8.48
C ARG A 49 -28.21 20.04 -9.63
N ALA A 50 -28.23 18.98 -10.45
CA ALA A 50 -29.19 18.83 -11.54
C ALA A 50 -30.64 18.75 -11.03
N ILE A 51 -30.87 18.01 -9.94
CA ILE A 51 -32.19 17.94 -9.28
C ILE A 51 -32.61 19.31 -8.75
N GLY A 52 -31.70 20.09 -8.16
CA GLY A 52 -32.00 21.42 -7.64
C GLY A 52 -32.40 22.43 -8.73
N LEU A 53 -31.86 22.30 -9.94
CA LEU A 53 -32.12 23.23 -11.05
C LEU A 53 -33.31 22.81 -11.93
N TYR A 54 -33.43 21.52 -12.23
CA TYR A 54 -34.40 21.00 -13.20
C TYR A 54 -35.47 20.09 -12.58
N GLY A 55 -35.44 19.90 -11.26
CA GLY A 55 -36.24 18.90 -10.57
C GLY A 55 -35.91 17.48 -11.02
N MET A 56 -36.80 16.53 -10.73
CA MET A 56 -36.66 15.14 -11.20
C MET A 56 -36.99 14.96 -12.70
N GLY A 57 -37.27 16.06 -13.43
CA GLY A 57 -37.65 16.01 -14.84
C GLY A 57 -36.48 15.74 -15.80
N ASN A 58 -35.24 15.98 -15.37
CA ASN A 58 -34.05 15.74 -16.19
C ASN A 58 -33.34 14.43 -15.80
N ALA A 59 -33.97 13.31 -16.13
CA ALA A 59 -33.44 11.97 -15.87
C ALA A 59 -32.07 11.72 -16.54
N GLN A 60 -31.79 12.38 -17.66
CA GLN A 60 -30.53 12.24 -18.38
C GLN A 60 -29.35 12.85 -17.61
N ALA A 61 -29.53 14.03 -17.02
CA ALA A 61 -28.51 14.65 -16.18
C ALA A 61 -28.21 13.79 -14.95
N MET A 62 -29.26 13.24 -14.30
CA MET A 62 -29.09 12.33 -13.16
C MET A 62 -28.35 11.05 -13.54
N ALA A 63 -28.73 10.43 -14.67
CA ALA A 63 -28.06 9.21 -15.16
C ALA A 63 -26.58 9.46 -15.47
N SER A 64 -26.22 10.67 -15.92
CA SER A 64 -24.83 11.03 -16.20
C SER A 64 -23.95 11.08 -14.95
N GLY A 65 -24.42 11.69 -13.85
CA GLY A 65 -23.65 11.79 -12.61
C GLY A 65 -23.47 10.44 -11.90
N ILE A 66 -24.48 9.56 -12.00
CA ILE A 66 -24.36 8.17 -11.51
C ILE A 66 -23.35 7.38 -12.34
N ARG A 67 -23.39 7.53 -13.67
CA ARG A 67 -22.42 6.87 -14.56
C ARG A 67 -20.99 7.31 -14.26
N GLU A 68 -20.79 8.61 -14.03
CA GLU A 68 -19.48 9.15 -13.65
C GLU A 68 -18.97 8.55 -12.33
N ALA A 69 -19.85 8.43 -11.33
CA ALA A 69 -19.53 7.74 -10.08
C ALA A 69 -19.12 6.27 -10.28
N MET A 70 -19.78 5.54 -11.19
CA MET A 70 -19.39 4.16 -11.50
C MET A 70 -18.02 4.07 -12.20
N ILE A 71 -17.76 4.94 -13.17
CA ILE A 71 -16.49 4.95 -13.92
C ILE A 71 -15.30 5.28 -13.01
N THR A 72 -15.45 6.24 -12.10
CA THR A 72 -14.38 6.63 -11.16
C THR A 72 -14.03 5.50 -10.20
N THR A 73 -15.03 4.73 -9.74
CA THR A 73 -14.81 3.52 -8.91
C THR A 73 -14.05 2.44 -9.69
N GLN A 74 -14.47 2.18 -10.93
CA GLN A 74 -13.81 1.22 -11.80
C GLN A 74 -12.35 1.61 -12.07
N ALA A 75 -12.10 2.89 -12.35
CA ALA A 75 -10.75 3.42 -12.59
C ALA A 75 -9.85 3.30 -11.35
N GLY A 76 -10.35 3.63 -10.16
CA GLY A 76 -9.59 3.51 -8.91
C GLY A 76 -9.18 2.07 -8.60
N LEU A 77 -10.09 1.11 -8.84
CA LEU A 77 -9.80 -0.33 -8.70
C LEU A 77 -8.84 -0.85 -9.76
N LEU A 78 -8.98 -0.39 -11.02
CA LEU A 78 -8.11 -0.77 -12.13
C LEU A 78 -6.64 -0.43 -11.86
N VAL A 79 -6.38 0.68 -11.15
CA VAL A 79 -5.02 1.10 -10.76
C VAL A 79 -4.53 0.40 -9.49
N ALA A 80 -5.41 0.19 -8.51
CA ALA A 80 -5.05 -0.39 -7.22
C ALA A 80 -4.58 -1.85 -7.29
N ILE A 81 -5.28 -2.69 -8.07
CA ILE A 81 -4.99 -4.12 -8.22
C ILE A 81 -3.55 -4.36 -8.72
N PRO A 82 -3.13 -3.80 -9.87
CA PRO A 82 -1.76 -4.00 -10.36
C PRO A 82 -0.71 -3.33 -9.46
N GLY A 83 -1.03 -2.17 -8.86
CA GLY A 83 -0.10 -1.47 -7.97
C GLY A 83 0.27 -2.29 -6.72
N ILE A 84 -0.72 -2.92 -6.08
CA ILE A 84 -0.49 -3.80 -4.92
C ILE A 84 0.23 -5.08 -5.34
N PHE A 85 -0.14 -5.67 -6.48
CA PHE A 85 0.50 -6.89 -6.98
C PHE A 85 2.01 -6.70 -7.22
N ILE A 86 2.39 -5.64 -7.93
CA ILE A 86 3.79 -5.30 -8.21
C ILE A 86 4.53 -5.02 -6.89
N GLY A 87 3.93 -4.23 -5.99
CA GLY A 87 4.52 -3.95 -4.68
C GLY A 87 4.79 -5.22 -3.86
N HIS A 88 3.88 -6.20 -3.89
CA HIS A 88 4.08 -7.49 -3.22
C HIS A 88 5.24 -8.30 -3.82
N VAL A 89 5.34 -8.37 -5.14
CA VAL A 89 6.42 -9.11 -5.82
C VAL A 89 7.79 -8.50 -5.51
N LEU A 90 7.90 -7.16 -5.56
CA LEU A 90 9.14 -6.45 -5.23
C LEU A 90 9.53 -6.66 -3.76
N ARG A 91 8.55 -6.58 -2.84
CA ARG A 91 8.80 -6.83 -1.41
C ARG A 91 9.25 -8.26 -1.13
N LYS A 92 8.67 -9.24 -1.82
CA LYS A 92 9.09 -10.64 -1.69
C LYS A 92 10.54 -10.84 -2.10
N ARG A 93 10.98 -10.23 -3.21
CA ARG A 93 12.39 -10.28 -3.66
C ARG A 93 13.33 -9.59 -2.67
N ALA A 94 12.95 -8.42 -2.14
CA ALA A 94 13.74 -7.71 -1.13
C ALA A 94 13.93 -8.55 0.14
N ASN A 95 12.86 -9.19 0.63
CA ASN A 95 12.92 -10.06 1.80
C ASN A 95 13.82 -11.29 1.61
N THR A 96 13.85 -11.89 0.42
CA THR A 96 14.74 -13.03 0.14
C THR A 96 16.22 -12.63 0.30
N ILE A 97 16.60 -11.48 -0.26
CA ILE A 97 17.98 -10.97 -0.15
C ILE A 97 18.34 -10.70 1.32
N GLN A 98 17.42 -10.09 2.08
CA GLN A 98 17.64 -9.85 3.51
C GLN A 98 17.77 -11.16 4.30
N HIS A 99 16.97 -12.17 3.96
CA HIS A 99 17.03 -13.47 4.62
C HIS A 99 18.39 -14.15 4.43
N ASP A 100 18.92 -14.12 3.21
CA ASP A 100 20.23 -14.70 2.89
C ASP A 100 21.36 -13.99 3.66
N LEU A 101 21.29 -12.66 3.78
CA LEU A 101 22.25 -11.87 4.55
C LEU A 101 22.20 -12.20 6.04
N LEU A 102 21.00 -12.37 6.61
CA LEU A 102 20.79 -12.74 8.02
C LEU A 102 21.24 -14.18 8.32
N VAL A 103 21.14 -15.09 7.36
CA VAL A 103 21.69 -16.45 7.50
C VAL A 103 23.22 -16.40 7.50
N PHE A 104 23.82 -15.60 6.61
CA PHE A 104 25.27 -15.45 6.54
C PHE A 104 25.86 -14.85 7.82
N GLN A 105 25.24 -13.79 8.37
CA GLN A 105 25.68 -13.20 9.63
C GLN A 105 25.66 -14.20 10.78
N ARG A 106 24.60 -15.00 10.89
CA ARG A 106 24.49 -16.06 11.92
C ARG A 106 25.59 -17.11 11.78
N GLY A 107 25.96 -17.47 10.55
CA GLY A 107 27.07 -18.39 10.29
C GLY A 107 28.41 -17.84 10.80
N ILE A 108 28.70 -16.55 10.58
CA ILE A 108 29.92 -15.90 11.08
C ILE A 108 29.94 -15.85 12.60
N THR A 109 28.82 -15.50 13.24
CA THR A 109 28.77 -15.41 14.71
C THR A 109 29.05 -16.76 15.36
N GLN A 110 28.47 -17.84 14.79
CA GLN A 110 28.73 -19.19 15.27
C GLN A 110 30.19 -19.64 15.04
N TRP A 111 30.82 -19.20 13.94
CA TRP A 111 32.22 -19.54 13.65
C TRP A 111 33.19 -18.82 14.59
N LEU A 112 32.88 -17.57 14.95
CA LEU A 112 33.66 -16.79 15.92
C LEU A 112 33.57 -17.38 17.33
N GLU A 113 32.38 -17.81 17.77
CA GLU A 113 32.19 -18.41 19.10
C GLU A 113 32.97 -19.73 19.27
N LYS A 114 33.06 -20.53 18.20
CA LYS A 114 33.85 -21.77 18.19
C LYS A 114 35.37 -21.53 18.20
N GLY A 115 35.83 -20.34 17.78
CA GLY A 115 37.25 -20.00 17.72
C GLY A 115 37.88 -19.64 19.07
N ASP A 116 37.06 -19.25 20.06
CA ASP A 116 37.52 -18.94 21.43
C ASP A 116 37.58 -20.18 22.34
N GLU A 117 37.10 -21.35 21.89
CA GLU A 117 37.14 -22.62 22.64
C GLU A 117 38.42 -23.46 22.40
N VAL A 118 39.43 -22.93 21.69
CA VAL A 118 40.71 -23.61 21.37
C VAL A 118 41.89 -22.79 21.85
#